data_AF-A0A957QZ19-F1
#
_entry.id   AF-A0A957QZ19-F1
#
_cell.length_a   1.000
_cell.length_b   1.000
_cell.length_c   1.000
_cell.angle_alpha   90.00
_cell.angle_beta   90.00
_cell.angle_gamma   90.00
#
_symmetry.space_group_name_H-M   'P 1'
#
loop_
_entity.id
_entity.type
_entity.pdbx_description
1 polymer ?
#
loop_
_entity_poly.entity_id
_entity_poly.type
_entity_poly.pdbx_seq_one_letter_code
_entity_poly.pdbx_strand_id
1 'polypeptide(L)'
;MAADARATTLMNERTAENLAKRPRVGESIIQALLFLCGALSILTTLGIVYILGTESLHFFTNTNWENTNKRTVVELSPAGTSFEVGSGGAALNVGDTIRLEEEWMEVTAIQDNVVTVIRGIEDSPIVAHNAGKEIL
;
A
#
# COMPACT_ATOMS: atom_id res chain seq x y z
N MET A 1 -45.99 -37.19 62.05
CA MET A 1 -46.01 -36.64 60.68
C MET A 1 -45.18 -35.35 60.54
N ALA A 2 -45.23 -34.40 61.48
CA ALA A 2 -44.49 -33.12 61.36
C ALA A 2 -42.94 -33.20 61.49
N ALA A 3 -42.40 -34.20 62.21
CA ALA A 3 -40.95 -34.35 62.40
C ALA A 3 -40.22 -34.84 61.14
N ASP A 4 -40.88 -35.70 60.35
CA ASP A 4 -40.35 -36.28 59.12
C ASP A 4 -40.18 -35.22 58.02
N ALA A 5 -41.19 -34.35 57.84
CA ALA A 5 -41.15 -33.25 56.89
C ALA A 5 -39.99 -32.25 57.15
N ARG A 6 -39.66 -31.97 58.42
CA ARG A 6 -38.52 -31.09 58.76
C ARG A 6 -37.18 -31.72 58.42
N ALA A 7 -37.04 -33.04 58.59
CA ALA A 7 -35.82 -33.76 58.25
C ALA A 7 -35.57 -33.72 56.73
N THR A 8 -36.60 -33.88 55.91
CA THR A 8 -36.50 -33.85 54.44
C THR A 8 -36.09 -32.45 53.93
N THR A 9 -36.65 -31.38 54.49
CA THR A 9 -36.28 -30.00 54.10
C THR A 9 -34.83 -29.68 54.43
N LEU A 10 -34.36 -30.06 55.62
CA LEU A 10 -32.97 -29.84 56.03
C LEU A 10 -31.98 -30.66 55.19
N MET A 11 -32.35 -31.88 54.81
CA MET A 11 -31.57 -32.68 53.87
C MET A 11 -31.49 -32.02 52.50
N ASN A 12 -32.61 -31.50 51.98
CA ASN A 12 -32.64 -30.83 50.68
C ASN A 12 -31.81 -29.54 50.69
N GLU A 13 -31.88 -28.73 51.75
CA GLU A 13 -31.04 -27.53 51.92
C GLU A 13 -29.54 -27.88 51.99
N ARG A 14 -29.16 -28.90 52.76
CA ARG A 14 -27.76 -29.37 52.82
C ARG A 14 -27.25 -29.94 51.50
N THR A 15 -28.14 -30.54 50.71
CA THR A 15 -27.81 -31.07 49.38
C THR A 15 -27.66 -29.91 48.38
N ALA A 16 -28.51 -28.88 48.47
CA ALA A 16 -28.42 -27.66 47.67
C ALA A 16 -27.14 -26.85 47.98
N GLU A 17 -26.75 -26.76 49.27
CA GLU A 17 -25.47 -26.15 49.68
C GLU A 17 -24.26 -26.93 49.15
N ASN A 18 -24.31 -28.27 49.17
CA ASN A 18 -23.19 -29.09 48.67
C ASN A 18 -23.05 -29.09 47.14
N LEU A 19 -24.11 -28.75 46.41
CA LEU A 19 -24.07 -28.59 44.95
C LEU A 19 -23.63 -27.20 44.51
N ALA A 20 -23.35 -26.28 45.46
CA ALA A 20 -22.83 -24.96 45.15
C ALA A 20 -21.52 -25.06 44.37
N LYS A 21 -21.60 -24.69 43.09
CA LYS A 21 -20.54 -24.79 42.09
C LYS A 21 -19.30 -24.03 42.56
N ARG A 22 -18.17 -24.73 42.79
CA ARG A 22 -16.87 -24.08 43.06
C ARG A 22 -16.39 -23.36 41.79
N PRO A 23 -16.32 -22.01 41.78
CA PRO A 23 -15.87 -21.29 40.59
C PRO A 23 -14.35 -21.48 40.43
N ARG A 24 -13.93 -22.12 39.33
CA ARG A 24 -12.51 -22.31 38.97
C ARG A 24 -11.98 -21.07 38.25
N VAL A 25 -11.83 -19.98 39.00
CA VAL A 25 -11.38 -18.67 38.47
C VAL A 25 -10.04 -18.73 37.73
N GLY A 26 -9.13 -19.59 38.15
CA GLY A 26 -7.84 -19.78 37.47
C GLY A 26 -7.97 -20.32 36.04
N GLU A 27 -8.93 -21.21 35.80
CA GLU A 27 -9.20 -21.80 34.48
C GLU A 27 -9.73 -20.72 33.51
N SER A 28 -10.63 -19.86 33.99
CA SER A 28 -11.14 -18.74 33.20
C SER A 28 -10.06 -17.71 32.85
N ILE A 29 -9.12 -17.42 33.74
CA ILE A 29 -8.01 -16.49 33.48
C ILE A 29 -7.10 -17.05 32.39
N ILE A 30 -6.69 -18.31 32.50
CA ILE A 30 -5.81 -18.95 31.51
C ILE A 30 -6.50 -18.99 30.14
N GLN A 31 -7.78 -19.37 30.10
CA GLN A 31 -8.56 -19.39 28.87
C GLN A 31 -8.67 -18.01 28.22
N ALA A 32 -8.91 -16.95 29.01
CA ALA A 32 -8.97 -15.59 28.50
C ALA A 32 -7.63 -15.12 27.94
N LEU A 33 -6.51 -15.43 28.62
CA LEU A 33 -5.17 -15.08 28.16
C LEU A 33 -4.78 -15.83 26.88
N LEU A 34 -5.09 -17.13 26.78
CA LEU A 34 -4.83 -17.91 25.58
C LEU A 34 -5.65 -17.40 24.39
N PHE A 35 -6.92 -17.06 24.61
CA PHE A 35 -7.77 -16.49 23.57
C PHE A 35 -7.28 -15.11 23.11
N LEU A 36 -6.94 -14.23 24.06
CA LEU A 36 -6.40 -12.91 23.76
C LEU A 36 -5.07 -13.00 22.99
N CYS A 37 -4.18 -13.89 23.40
CA CYS A 37 -2.91 -14.13 22.71
C CYS A 37 -3.13 -14.56 21.25
N GLY A 38 -4.04 -15.50 21.01
CA GLY A 38 -4.42 -15.92 19.66
C GLY A 38 -5.02 -14.78 18.84
N ALA A 39 -5.94 -14.02 19.42
CA ALA A 39 -6.58 -12.88 18.76
C ALA A 39 -5.56 -11.80 18.37
N LEU A 40 -4.63 -11.46 19.27
CA LEU A 40 -3.56 -10.49 19.00
C LEU A 40 -2.60 -10.98 17.91
N SER A 41 -2.26 -12.27 17.89
CA SER A 41 -1.40 -12.87 16.85
C SER A 41 -2.03 -12.77 15.45
N ILE A 42 -3.31 -13.13 15.33
CA ILE A 42 -4.03 -13.02 14.05
C ILE A 42 -4.18 -11.55 13.64
N LEU A 43 -4.55 -10.67 14.58
CA LEU A 43 -4.75 -9.26 14.31
C LEU A 43 -3.47 -8.55 13.86
N THR A 44 -2.33 -8.86 14.48
CA THR A 44 -1.03 -8.33 14.05
C THR A 44 -0.64 -8.85 12.66
N THR A 45 -0.86 -10.13 12.38
CA THR A 45 -0.59 -10.70 11.05
C THR A 45 -1.42 -9.99 9.97
N LEU A 46 -2.71 -9.79 10.21
CA LEU A 46 -3.60 -9.06 9.29
C LEU A 46 -3.21 -7.60 9.15
N GLY A 47 -2.83 -6.93 10.25
CA GLY A 47 -2.39 -5.54 10.23
C GLY A 47 -1.15 -5.35 9.36
N ILE A 48 -0.17 -6.25 9.47
CA ILE A 48 1.04 -6.22 8.64
C ILE A 48 0.68 -6.42 7.16
N VAL A 49 -0.12 -7.44 6.84
CA VAL A 49 -0.54 -7.71 5.45
C VAL A 49 -1.31 -6.53 4.86
N TYR A 50 -2.18 -5.89 5.64
CA TYR A 50 -2.94 -4.73 5.18
C TYR A 50 -2.02 -3.56 4.85
N ILE A 51 -1.13 -3.16 5.77
CA ILE A 51 -0.21 -2.02 5.56
C ILE A 51 0.72 -2.28 4.37
N LEU A 52 1.37 -3.45 4.34
CA LEU A 52 2.27 -3.78 3.25
C LEU A 52 1.53 -3.92 1.92
N GLY A 53 0.32 -4.47 1.94
CA GLY A 53 -0.53 -4.60 0.77
C GLY A 53 -0.96 -3.25 0.21
N THR A 54 -1.36 -2.30 1.07
CA THR A 54 -1.74 -0.95 0.64
C THR A 54 -0.56 -0.18 0.07
N GLU A 55 0.61 -0.23 0.72
CA GLU A 55 1.83 0.44 0.22
C GLU A 55 2.31 -0.18 -1.11
N SER A 56 2.27 -1.50 -1.21
CA SER A 56 2.63 -2.20 -2.46
C SER A 56 1.65 -1.84 -3.58
N LEU A 57 0.34 -1.84 -3.30
CA LEU A 57 -0.65 -1.48 -4.30
C LEU A 57 -0.50 -0.02 -4.73
N HIS A 58 -0.26 0.89 -3.78
CA HIS A 58 -0.01 2.30 -4.06
C HIS A 58 1.19 2.47 -4.99
N PHE A 59 2.29 1.74 -4.75
CA PHE A 59 3.45 1.73 -5.65
C PHE A 59 3.09 1.29 -7.08
N PHE A 60 2.21 0.30 -7.24
CA PHE A 60 1.78 -0.16 -8.57
C PHE A 60 0.77 0.76 -9.25
N THR A 61 -0.05 1.49 -8.49
CA THR A 61 -1.04 2.44 -9.04
C THR A 61 -0.47 3.83 -9.30
N ASN A 62 0.65 4.18 -8.68
CA ASN A 62 1.29 5.47 -8.91
C ASN A 62 2.10 5.43 -10.21
N THR A 63 1.97 6.47 -11.03
CA THR A 63 2.76 6.63 -12.27
C THR A 63 4.22 6.85 -11.90
N ASN A 64 4.99 5.78 -11.79
CA ASN A 64 6.43 5.87 -11.58
C ASN A 64 7.12 6.07 -12.94
N TRP A 65 7.75 7.23 -13.12
CA TRP A 65 8.56 7.68 -14.27
C TRP A 65 9.84 6.86 -14.53
N GLU A 66 9.88 5.59 -14.10
CA GLU A 66 11.07 4.74 -14.17
C GLU A 66 11.13 3.87 -15.43
N ASN A 67 10.09 3.84 -16.27
CA ASN A 67 10.02 2.93 -17.42
C ASN A 67 9.78 3.62 -18.77
N THR A 68 10.00 4.93 -18.89
CA THR A 68 9.97 5.55 -20.22
C THR A 68 11.02 4.89 -21.13
N ASN A 69 12.22 4.55 -20.61
CA ASN A 69 13.33 3.84 -21.29
C ASN A 69 13.45 4.19 -22.79
N LYS A 70 13.23 5.47 -23.08
CA LYS A 70 13.22 6.02 -24.42
C LYS A 70 14.33 7.04 -24.48
N ARG A 71 15.07 7.08 -25.58
CA ARG A 71 16.24 7.93 -25.73
C ARG A 71 16.02 8.98 -26.80
N THR A 72 16.65 10.14 -26.65
CA THR A 72 16.74 11.11 -27.74
C THR A 72 17.57 10.50 -28.88
N VAL A 73 17.09 10.62 -30.12
CA VAL A 73 17.81 10.13 -31.32
C VAL A 73 18.68 11.24 -31.91
N VAL A 74 18.26 12.48 -31.74
CA VAL A 74 18.91 13.69 -32.24
C VAL A 74 19.22 14.63 -31.08
N GLU A 75 20.21 15.49 -31.26
CA GLU A 75 20.48 16.59 -30.33
C GLU A 75 19.29 17.55 -30.24
N LEU A 76 19.00 18.03 -29.03
CA LEU A 76 17.98 19.02 -28.76
C LEU A 76 18.65 20.35 -28.42
N SER A 77 18.53 21.33 -29.31
CA SER A 77 19.00 22.70 -29.07
C SER A 77 18.12 23.42 -28.04
N PRO A 78 18.60 24.48 -27.34
CA PRO A 78 17.81 25.19 -26.33
C PRO A 78 16.53 25.86 -26.88
N ALA A 79 16.52 26.22 -28.17
CA ALA A 79 15.34 26.82 -28.83
C ALA A 79 14.43 25.77 -29.47
N GLY A 80 14.89 24.53 -29.62
CA GLY A 80 14.10 23.45 -30.18
C GLY A 80 13.06 22.96 -29.18
N THR A 81 11.83 22.75 -29.67
CA THR A 81 10.72 22.18 -28.90
C THR A 81 10.26 20.82 -29.43
N SER A 82 10.84 20.36 -30.53
CA SER A 82 10.56 19.05 -31.12
C SER A 82 11.85 18.25 -31.28
N PHE A 83 11.81 16.97 -30.92
CA PHE A 83 12.95 16.06 -31.10
C PHE A 83 12.48 14.64 -31.38
N GLU A 84 13.31 13.89 -32.11
CA GLU A 84 13.06 12.49 -32.37
C GLU A 84 13.46 11.64 -31.17
N VAL A 85 12.60 10.70 -30.81
CA VAL A 85 12.79 9.74 -29.72
C VAL A 85 12.97 8.34 -30.27
N GLY A 86 13.53 7.42 -29.48
CA GLY A 86 13.73 6.03 -29.90
C GLY A 86 12.40 5.26 -30.03
N SER A 87 12.38 4.22 -30.86
CA SER A 87 11.21 3.33 -31.04
C SER A 87 11.02 2.31 -29.90
N GLY A 88 12.01 2.13 -29.04
CA GLY A 88 11.92 1.32 -27.82
C GLY A 88 11.36 2.07 -26.61
N GLY A 89 11.14 1.36 -25.51
CA GLY A 89 10.66 1.93 -24.25
C GLY A 89 9.14 1.98 -24.12
N ALA A 90 8.63 2.61 -23.06
CA ALA A 90 7.20 2.84 -22.89
C ALA A 90 6.66 3.83 -23.94
N ALA A 91 5.36 3.72 -24.22
CA ALA A 91 4.67 4.68 -25.06
C ALA A 91 4.57 6.01 -24.31
N LEU A 92 4.97 7.10 -24.99
CA LEU A 92 4.71 8.46 -24.53
C LEU A 92 3.30 8.86 -25.00
N ASN A 93 2.60 9.61 -24.16
CA ASN A 93 1.30 10.17 -24.44
C ASN A 93 1.37 11.70 -24.35
N VAL A 94 0.44 12.37 -25.04
CA VAL A 94 0.27 13.81 -24.88
C VAL A 94 -0.24 14.11 -23.47
N GLY A 95 0.38 15.08 -22.81
CA GLY A 95 0.17 15.42 -21.40
C GLY A 95 1.16 14.75 -20.45
N ASP A 96 2.00 13.83 -20.93
CA ASP A 96 3.02 13.22 -20.08
C ASP A 96 4.11 14.24 -19.74
N THR A 97 4.44 14.32 -18.45
CA THR A 97 5.64 15.01 -17.98
C THR A 97 6.83 14.08 -18.12
N ILE A 98 7.84 14.53 -18.85
CA ILE A 98 9.08 13.81 -19.07
C ILE A 98 10.25 14.63 -18.52
N ARG A 99 11.31 13.95 -18.11
CA ARG A 99 12.55 14.58 -17.66
C ARG A 99 13.71 14.16 -18.55
N LEU A 100 14.50 15.14 -18.96
CA LEU A 100 15.76 14.94 -19.66
C LEU A 100 16.88 15.55 -18.83
N GLU A 101 17.70 14.69 -18.21
CA GLU A 101 18.72 15.10 -17.25
C GLU A 101 18.13 15.94 -16.08
N GLU A 102 18.38 17.25 -16.05
CA GLU A 102 17.87 18.19 -15.03
C GLU A 102 16.70 19.04 -15.54
N GLU A 103 16.26 18.84 -16.80
CA GLU A 103 15.20 19.62 -17.43
C GLU A 103 13.88 18.84 -17.44
N TRP A 104 12.83 19.47 -16.91
CA TRP A 104 11.48 18.95 -16.96
C TRP A 104 10.74 19.52 -18.17
N MET A 105 9.97 18.67 -18.84
CA MET A 105 9.23 19.01 -20.05
C MET A 105 7.85 18.34 -20.06
N GLU A 106 6.88 18.97 -20.71
CA GLU A 106 5.53 18.40 -20.89
C GLU A 106 5.28 18.09 -22.37
N VAL A 107 4.84 16.88 -22.69
CA VAL A 107 4.54 16.47 -24.07
C VAL A 107 3.24 17.09 -24.55
N THR A 108 3.29 17.90 -25.61
CA THR A 108 2.11 18.58 -26.18
C THR A 108 1.61 17.97 -27.48
N ALA A 109 2.50 17.33 -28.24
CA ALA A 109 2.12 16.61 -29.45
C ALA A 109 3.12 15.49 -29.74
N ILE A 110 2.62 14.43 -30.40
CA ILE A 110 3.44 13.32 -30.88
C ILE A 110 3.05 13.07 -32.34
N GLN A 111 4.04 13.08 -33.22
CA GLN A 111 3.88 12.73 -34.63
C GLN A 111 4.96 11.70 -34.99
N ASP A 112 4.52 10.47 -35.26
CA ASP A 112 5.40 9.31 -35.43
C ASP A 112 6.35 9.15 -34.23
N ASN A 113 7.66 9.37 -34.43
CA ASN A 113 8.68 9.32 -33.39
C ASN A 113 9.18 10.73 -33.00
N VAL A 114 8.51 11.79 -33.42
CA VAL A 114 8.84 13.17 -33.05
C VAL A 114 7.90 13.65 -31.96
N VAL A 115 8.48 14.02 -30.83
CA VAL A 115 7.76 14.54 -29.66
C VAL A 115 7.95 16.05 -29.63
N THR A 116 6.85 16.78 -29.46
CA THR A 116 6.85 18.23 -29.24
C THR A 116 6.50 18.51 -27.80
N VAL A 117 7.27 19.39 -27.15
CA VAL A 117 7.20 19.62 -25.71
C VAL A 117 7.15 21.11 -25.35
N ILE A 118 6.57 21.41 -24.19
CA ILE A 118 6.86 22.63 -23.45
C ILE A 118 8.06 22.35 -22.56
N ARG A 119 9.03 23.27 -22.57
CA ARG A 119 10.32 23.13 -21.90
C ARG A 119 10.42 23.98 -20.65
N GLY A 120 11.30 23.59 -19.74
CA GLY A 120 11.59 24.38 -18.54
C GLY A 120 10.41 24.47 -17.56
N ILE A 121 9.55 23.45 -17.50
CA ILE A 121 8.49 23.44 -16.48
C ILE A 121 9.13 23.28 -15.09
N GLU A 122 8.41 23.68 -14.05
CA GLU A 122 8.92 23.65 -12.66
C GLU A 122 10.25 24.41 -12.47
N ASP A 123 10.43 25.53 -13.18
CA ASP A 123 11.63 26.38 -13.14
C ASP A 123 12.93 25.65 -13.51
N SER A 124 12.82 24.57 -14.29
CA SER A 124 13.98 23.78 -14.71
C SER A 124 14.78 24.45 -15.83
N PRO A 125 16.12 24.26 -15.86
CA PRO A 125 16.98 24.98 -16.78
C PRO A 125 16.82 24.45 -18.21
N ILE A 126 16.47 25.35 -19.16
CA ILE A 126 16.41 25.01 -20.58
C ILE A 126 17.84 24.97 -21.15
N VAL A 127 18.32 23.77 -21.46
CA VAL A 127 19.70 23.54 -21.93
C VAL A 127 19.78 22.74 -23.22
N ALA A 128 20.95 22.68 -23.83
CA ALA A 128 21.15 21.78 -24.98
C ALA A 128 21.35 20.35 -24.46
N HIS A 129 20.65 19.38 -25.06
CA HIS A 129 20.86 17.96 -24.75
C HIS A 129 21.44 17.24 -25.97
N ASN A 130 22.50 16.48 -25.74
CA ASN A 130 23.08 15.64 -26.79
C ASN A 130 22.11 14.49 -27.17
N ALA A 131 22.33 13.88 -28.33
CA ALA A 131 21.64 12.65 -28.69
C ALA A 131 21.97 11.50 -27.71
N GLY A 132 21.08 10.52 -27.62
CA GLY A 132 21.24 9.30 -26.82
C GLY A 132 20.91 9.45 -25.34
N LYS A 133 20.36 10.60 -24.91
CA LYS A 133 19.98 10.88 -23.52
C LYS A 133 18.67 10.19 -23.17
N GLU A 134 18.62 9.61 -21.98
CA GLU A 134 17.44 8.91 -21.49
C GLU A 134 16.37 9.89 -21.04
N ILE A 135 15.15 9.63 -21.50
CA ILE A 135 13.93 10.30 -21.08
C ILE A 135 13.36 9.47 -19.94
N LEU A 136 13.13 10.14 -18.81
CA LEU A 136 12.52 9.58 -17.61
C LEU A 136 11.07 10.05 -17.51
#